data_AF-A0A1G3BLS6-F1
#
_entry.id   AF-A0A1G3BLS6-F1
#
_cell.length_a   1.000
_cell.length_b   1.000
_cell.length_c   1.000
_cell.angle_alpha   90.00
_cell.angle_beta   90.00
_cell.angle_gamma   90.00
#
_symmetry.space_group_name_H-M   'P 1'
#
loop_
_entity.id
_entity.type
_entity.pdbx_description
1 polymer ?
#
loop_
_entity_poly.entity_id
_entity_poly.type
_entity_poly.pdbx_seq_one_letter_code
_entity_poly.pdbx_strand_id
1 'polypeptide(L)'
;MKIKAIIFDLDDTVYDCTGLLVGAARRRAAKAMVEAGLPMSAGEAYKLQNTIVGKYGPSSLVFDEIAKMYGMNHSLVECALKAYNSDEVSDIEPFPDVIPTLRQLRLEKYKLFLVTMGVHGRQEKKLEQLGISPYFDEIVVNDQEVGLLLEDCFRGLLQRYNLLPGEVAVVGDRVGAELRVAKTMGMSAIQMLHGRFKVETPNNDSEKPDYKIKYIYQLSPILELINKGKFPNRLRVLAIGGGTGLPIVLQGLKTYSKNLTAVVTVTDSGRSSGILREQYGIPPPGDARNCLVALSETDEQQEDLYKLFQYRFDRGSLEGMSLGNLLMTALTDITGSFEEAIKKASKILAISGKVLPSTLHDTHICAALEDGTVLEGEFNVRQPGKALIKRVQLKPEDVDALPETLEEIRKADIIVLGPGSLYTSVIPNILVKEIGEAIKNSSAIKIYICNIVTQPGQTDGYTASDHIKAIAQHLGEGVLDYVLVNDNLPRKDILERYEEDGAFIVRVGPDTNNLFVKVVEADLVEDLDKARILWEKQDLLRHDPDKLADAICRIYAHVPLYSLTAEKVR
;
A
#
# COMPACT_ATOMS: atom_id res chain seq x y z
N MET A 1 -22.96 8.20 10.56
CA MET A 1 -22.69 7.63 11.90
C MET A 1 -21.19 7.72 12.11
N LYS A 2 -20.72 8.14 13.29
CA LYS A 2 -19.30 8.39 13.55
C LYS A 2 -18.74 7.26 14.43
N ILE A 3 -17.58 6.73 14.08
CA ILE A 3 -16.86 5.79 14.93
C ILE A 3 -16.43 6.50 16.22
N LYS A 4 -16.66 5.82 17.35
CA LYS A 4 -16.36 6.27 18.70
C LYS A 4 -15.47 5.29 19.45
N ALA A 5 -15.47 4.02 19.05
CA ALA A 5 -14.69 2.99 19.72
C ALA A 5 -14.06 2.00 18.74
N ILE A 6 -13.00 1.36 19.21
CA ILE A 6 -12.23 0.36 18.47
C ILE A 6 -12.05 -0.85 19.37
N ILE A 7 -12.41 -2.03 18.87
CA ILE A 7 -12.12 -3.31 19.51
C ILE A 7 -10.96 -3.95 18.78
N PHE A 8 -9.89 -4.27 19.49
CA PHE A 8 -8.73 -4.97 18.97
C PHE A 8 -8.77 -6.44 19.39
N ASP A 9 -8.38 -7.34 18.49
CA ASP A 9 -7.82 -8.63 18.88
C ASP A 9 -6.36 -8.47 19.37
N LEU A 10 -5.81 -9.51 20.00
CA LEU A 10 -4.46 -9.54 20.54
C LEU A 10 -3.46 -10.24 19.60
N ASP A 11 -3.72 -11.50 19.23
CA ASP A 11 -2.72 -12.36 18.60
C ASP A 11 -2.62 -12.03 17.11
N ASP A 12 -1.40 -11.82 16.60
CA ASP A 12 -1.15 -11.39 15.20
C ASP A 12 -1.78 -10.03 14.83
N THR A 13 -2.41 -9.35 15.78
CA THR A 13 -2.99 -8.01 15.62
C THR A 13 -2.07 -6.95 16.22
N VAL A 14 -1.73 -7.08 17.51
CA VAL A 14 -0.85 -6.11 18.21
C VAL A 14 0.59 -6.60 18.38
N TYR A 15 0.86 -7.88 18.13
CA TYR A 15 2.21 -8.48 18.12
C TYR A 15 2.25 -9.77 17.28
N ASP A 16 3.45 -10.25 16.94
CA ASP A 16 3.65 -11.46 16.13
C ASP A 16 3.52 -12.75 16.97
N CYS A 17 2.29 -13.19 17.23
CA CYS A 17 2.04 -14.43 17.96
C CYS A 17 2.51 -15.66 17.16
N THR A 18 2.22 -15.67 15.85
CA THR A 18 2.54 -16.79 14.97
C THR A 18 4.06 -17.01 14.86
N GLY A 19 4.83 -15.95 14.63
CA GLY A 19 6.29 -16.04 14.49
C GLY A 19 7.01 -16.34 15.81
N LEU A 20 6.53 -15.79 16.93
CA LEU A 20 7.22 -15.88 18.22
C LEU A 20 6.77 -17.07 19.07
N LEU A 21 5.46 -17.29 19.22
CA LEU A 21 4.92 -18.21 20.22
C LEU A 21 4.44 -19.55 19.64
N VAL A 22 3.88 -19.58 18.43
CA VAL A 22 3.31 -20.82 17.86
C VAL A 22 4.37 -21.90 17.67
N GLY A 23 5.55 -21.55 17.18
CA GLY A 23 6.66 -22.49 17.00
C GLY A 23 7.13 -23.11 18.33
N ALA A 24 7.24 -22.30 19.38
CA ALA A 24 7.60 -22.77 20.71
C ALA A 24 6.52 -23.70 21.30
N ALA A 25 5.25 -23.32 21.18
CA ALA A 25 4.12 -24.14 21.62
C ALA A 25 4.07 -25.50 20.91
N ARG A 26 4.29 -25.53 19.59
CA ARG A 26 4.38 -26.77 18.80
C ARG A 26 5.53 -27.68 19.24
N ARG A 27 6.69 -27.10 19.58
CA ARG A 27 7.83 -27.87 20.11
C ARG A 27 7.51 -28.51 21.47
N ARG A 28 6.83 -27.78 22.36
CA ARG A 28 6.35 -28.33 23.64
C ARG A 28 5.34 -29.46 23.44
N ALA A 29 4.36 -29.26 22.56
CA ALA A 29 3.38 -30.28 22.21
C ALA A 29 4.06 -31.53 21.61
N ALA A 30 5.01 -31.36 20.69
CA ALA A 30 5.78 -32.45 20.10
C ALA A 30 6.50 -33.29 21.16
N LYS A 31 7.17 -32.62 22.12
CA LYS A 31 7.84 -33.29 23.24
C LYS A 31 6.85 -34.07 24.11
N ALA A 32 5.73 -33.45 24.49
CA ALA A 32 4.70 -34.09 25.31
C ALA A 32 4.07 -35.32 24.62
N MET A 33 3.83 -35.24 23.31
CA MET A 33 3.30 -36.37 22.53
C MET A 33 4.27 -37.55 22.50
N VAL A 34 5.57 -37.28 22.33
CA VAL A 34 6.60 -38.33 22.33
C VAL A 34 6.75 -38.96 23.73
N GLU A 35 6.73 -38.15 24.78
CA GLU A 35 6.74 -38.64 26.17
C GLU A 35 5.51 -39.48 26.51
N ALA A 36 4.37 -39.19 25.86
CA ALA A 36 3.13 -39.95 25.97
C ALA A 36 3.05 -41.19 25.03
N GLY A 37 4.12 -41.52 24.31
CA GLY A 37 4.24 -42.78 23.55
C GLY A 37 4.10 -42.67 22.04
N LEU A 38 4.09 -41.46 21.46
CA LEU A 38 4.13 -41.30 20.00
C LEU A 38 5.47 -41.87 19.45
N PRO A 39 5.45 -42.81 18.48
CA PRO A 39 6.63 -43.58 18.08
C PRO A 39 7.53 -42.82 17.09
N MET A 40 8.02 -41.65 17.47
CA MET A 40 8.96 -40.82 16.70
C MET A 40 9.74 -39.87 17.62
N SER A 41 10.76 -39.19 17.10
CA SER A 41 11.44 -38.12 17.84
C SER A 41 10.60 -36.83 17.92
N ALA A 42 10.86 -35.99 18.92
CA ALA A 42 10.17 -34.70 19.04
C ALA A 42 10.42 -33.78 17.82
N GLY A 43 11.59 -33.89 17.19
CA GLY A 43 11.91 -33.16 15.97
C GLY A 43 11.08 -33.61 14.77
N GLU A 44 10.84 -34.91 14.62
CA GLU A 44 9.96 -35.47 13.60
C GLU A 44 8.50 -35.10 13.86
N ALA A 45 8.03 -35.21 15.10
CA ALA A 45 6.68 -34.80 15.49
C ALA A 45 6.42 -33.32 15.20
N TYR A 46 7.38 -32.43 15.51
CA TYR A 46 7.29 -31.01 15.17
C TYR A 46 7.21 -30.77 13.66
N LYS A 47 8.04 -31.46 12.86
CA LYS A 47 7.99 -31.38 11.39
C LYS A 47 6.64 -31.85 10.85
N LEU A 48 6.13 -32.98 11.36
CA LEU A 48 4.84 -33.54 10.97
C LEU A 48 3.69 -32.56 11.26
N GLN A 49 3.70 -31.91 12.43
CA GLN A 49 2.73 -30.86 12.75
C GLN A 49 2.72 -29.76 11.67
N ASN A 50 3.90 -29.27 11.27
CA ASN A 50 4.01 -28.23 10.24
C ASN A 50 3.57 -28.73 8.87
N THR A 51 3.84 -30.00 8.51
CA THR A 51 3.37 -30.60 7.26
C THR A 51 1.85 -30.68 7.22
N ILE A 52 1.20 -31.09 8.31
CA ILE A 52 -0.27 -31.15 8.39
C ILE A 52 -0.86 -29.75 8.23
N VAL A 53 -0.31 -28.75 8.93
CA VAL A 53 -0.77 -27.36 8.84
C VAL A 53 -0.58 -26.80 7.43
N GLY A 54 0.56 -27.08 6.79
CA GLY A 54 0.80 -26.67 5.40
C GLY A 54 -0.18 -27.31 4.42
N LYS A 55 -0.70 -28.51 4.71
CA LYS A 55 -1.63 -29.23 3.85
C LYS A 55 -3.11 -28.86 4.09
N TYR A 56 -3.50 -28.71 5.35
CA TYR A 56 -4.90 -28.56 5.76
C TYR A 56 -5.23 -27.16 6.30
N GLY A 57 -4.25 -26.27 6.33
CA GLY A 57 -4.40 -24.89 6.78
C GLY A 57 -4.24 -24.70 8.30
N PRO A 58 -4.26 -23.43 8.75
CA PRO A 58 -4.00 -23.03 10.13
C PRO A 58 -5.08 -23.46 11.14
N SER A 59 -6.26 -23.83 10.67
CA SER A 59 -7.41 -24.28 11.48
C SER A 59 -7.51 -25.81 11.62
N SER A 60 -6.51 -26.54 11.13
CA SER A 60 -6.49 -28.01 11.19
C SER A 60 -6.36 -28.54 12.62
N LEU A 61 -7.04 -29.65 12.92
CA LEU A 61 -6.93 -30.39 14.19
C LEU A 61 -5.65 -31.26 14.18
N VAL A 62 -4.50 -30.58 14.23
CA VAL A 62 -3.18 -31.20 13.99
C VAL A 62 -2.92 -32.38 14.91
N PHE A 63 -3.23 -32.26 16.20
CA PHE A 63 -2.97 -33.32 17.18
C PHE A 63 -3.89 -34.52 16.99
N ASP A 64 -5.15 -34.30 16.65
CA ASP A 64 -6.12 -35.36 16.32
C ASP A 64 -5.71 -36.11 15.06
N GLU A 65 -5.26 -35.41 14.01
CA GLU A 65 -4.76 -36.05 12.79
C GLU A 65 -3.52 -36.90 13.05
N ILE A 66 -2.58 -36.42 13.89
CA ILE A 66 -1.42 -37.22 14.30
C ILE A 66 -1.87 -38.44 15.11
N ALA A 67 -2.76 -38.26 16.08
CA ALA A 67 -3.25 -39.37 16.89
C ALA A 67 -3.92 -40.43 16.02
N LYS A 68 -4.76 -40.01 15.06
CA LYS A 68 -5.42 -40.88 14.10
C LYS A 68 -4.42 -41.63 13.19
N MET A 69 -3.42 -40.93 12.64
CA MET A 69 -2.42 -41.56 11.75
C MET A 69 -1.62 -42.66 12.44
N TYR A 70 -1.35 -42.52 13.74
CA TYR A 70 -0.54 -43.46 14.51
C TYR A 70 -1.37 -44.41 15.40
N GLY A 71 -2.70 -44.39 15.29
CA GLY A 71 -3.58 -45.24 16.10
C GLY A 71 -3.50 -44.96 17.61
N MET A 72 -3.24 -43.70 17.98
CA MET A 72 -3.12 -43.25 19.36
C MET A 72 -4.48 -42.87 19.96
N ASN A 73 -4.58 -42.88 21.28
CA ASN A 73 -5.81 -42.56 21.99
C ASN A 73 -5.98 -41.04 22.23
N HIS A 74 -7.15 -40.65 22.74
CA HIS A 74 -7.46 -39.25 23.03
C HIS A 74 -6.54 -38.62 24.09
N SER A 75 -5.97 -39.40 25.01
CA SER A 75 -5.06 -38.87 26.04
C SER A 75 -3.77 -38.27 25.45
N LEU A 76 -3.34 -38.73 24.26
CA LEU A 76 -2.25 -38.10 23.53
C LEU A 76 -2.61 -36.68 23.06
N VAL A 77 -3.85 -36.51 22.58
CA VAL A 77 -4.36 -35.21 22.12
C VAL A 77 -4.47 -34.27 23.32
N GLU A 78 -5.03 -34.74 24.44
CA GLU A 78 -5.14 -33.97 25.68
C GLU A 78 -3.77 -33.51 26.20
N CYS A 79 -2.76 -34.39 26.24
CA CYS A 79 -1.43 -34.02 26.72
C CYS A 79 -0.74 -33.00 25.78
N ALA A 80 -0.92 -33.16 24.47
CA ALA A 80 -0.42 -32.24 23.46
C ALA A 80 -1.06 -30.85 23.60
N LEU A 81 -2.39 -30.79 23.70
CA LEU A 81 -3.14 -29.55 23.89
C LEU A 81 -2.74 -28.84 25.19
N LYS A 82 -2.60 -29.58 26.29
CA LYS A 82 -2.15 -29.03 27.57
C LYS A 82 -0.75 -28.42 27.47
N ALA A 83 0.20 -29.10 26.83
CA ALA A 83 1.56 -28.60 26.64
C ALA A 83 1.60 -27.40 25.68
N TYR A 84 0.82 -27.46 24.59
CA TYR A 84 0.68 -26.38 23.62
C TYR A 84 0.14 -25.10 24.26
N ASN A 85 -0.92 -25.23 25.06
CA ASN A 85 -1.64 -24.14 25.73
C ASN A 85 -1.03 -23.71 27.08
N SER A 86 0.13 -24.24 27.46
CA SER A 86 0.83 -23.82 28.68
C SER A 86 0.96 -22.28 28.79
N ASP A 87 0.95 -21.77 30.02
CA ASP A 87 1.11 -20.36 30.33
C ASP A 87 2.56 -19.86 30.15
N GLU A 88 3.41 -20.57 29.41
CA GLU A 88 4.75 -20.12 29.10
C GLU A 88 4.72 -19.10 27.96
N VAL A 89 5.04 -17.85 28.31
CA VAL A 89 5.15 -16.71 27.40
C VAL A 89 6.49 -16.03 27.73
N SER A 90 7.31 -15.75 26.73
CA SER A 90 8.57 -15.00 26.85
C SER A 90 8.88 -14.34 25.52
N ASP A 91 9.69 -13.28 25.57
CA ASP A 91 10.32 -12.68 24.39
C ASP A 91 9.33 -12.16 23.33
N ILE A 92 8.22 -11.56 23.78
CA ILE A 92 7.25 -10.90 22.91
C ILE A 92 7.27 -9.38 23.12
N GLU A 93 7.12 -8.66 22.02
CA GLU A 93 7.05 -7.20 21.99
C GLU A 93 5.94 -6.77 21.02
N PRO A 94 5.24 -5.65 21.29
CA PRO A 94 4.29 -5.11 20.32
C PRO A 94 4.96 -4.78 18.99
N PHE A 95 4.19 -4.79 17.89
CA PHE A 95 4.70 -4.24 16.63
C PHE A 95 5.12 -2.77 16.81
N PRO A 96 6.17 -2.28 16.11
CA PRO A 96 6.77 -0.97 16.38
C PRO A 96 5.79 0.21 16.34
N ASP A 97 4.74 0.12 15.52
CA ASP A 97 3.73 1.17 15.32
C ASP A 97 2.52 1.06 16.26
N VAL A 98 2.38 -0.01 17.04
CA VAL A 98 1.24 -0.23 17.93
C VAL A 98 1.16 0.81 19.03
N ILE A 99 2.22 0.96 19.83
CA ILE A 99 2.21 1.88 20.97
C ILE A 99 2.04 3.34 20.53
N PRO A 100 2.78 3.85 19.52
CA PRO A 100 2.55 5.21 19.01
C PRO A 100 1.11 5.41 18.52
N THR A 101 0.54 4.42 17.84
CA THR A 101 -0.81 4.55 17.31
C THR A 101 -1.88 4.48 18.39
N LEU A 102 -1.77 3.60 19.39
CA LEU A 102 -2.71 3.56 20.51
C LEU A 102 -2.73 4.90 21.26
N ARG A 103 -1.56 5.53 21.46
CA ARG A 103 -1.47 6.90 22.00
C ARG A 103 -2.21 7.91 21.12
N GLN A 104 -1.98 7.88 19.80
CA GLN A 104 -2.63 8.77 18.85
C GLN A 104 -4.16 8.61 18.89
N LEU A 105 -4.68 7.38 18.85
CA LEU A 105 -6.11 7.10 18.86
C LEU A 105 -6.79 7.58 20.16
N ARG A 106 -6.09 7.52 21.30
CA ARG A 106 -6.58 8.12 22.56
C ARG A 106 -6.63 9.64 22.51
N LEU A 107 -5.62 10.29 21.91
CA LEU A 107 -5.64 11.75 21.70
C LEU A 107 -6.80 12.18 20.79
N GLU A 108 -7.14 11.33 19.82
CA GLU A 108 -8.31 11.46 18.94
C GLU A 108 -9.64 11.12 19.64
N LYS A 109 -9.58 10.75 20.93
CA LYS A 109 -10.72 10.47 21.83
C LYS A 109 -11.53 9.22 21.46
N TYR A 110 -10.91 8.25 20.79
CA TYR A 110 -11.52 6.93 20.64
C TYR A 110 -11.47 6.16 21.96
N LYS A 111 -12.53 5.39 22.22
CA LYS A 111 -12.52 4.34 23.24
C LYS A 111 -11.82 3.11 22.70
N LEU A 112 -10.85 2.59 23.43
CA LEU A 112 -10.04 1.45 22.99
C LEU A 112 -10.37 0.24 23.86
N PHE A 113 -10.77 -0.85 23.21
CA PHE A 113 -11.03 -2.13 23.87
C PHE A 113 -10.13 -3.21 23.29
N LEU A 114 -9.72 -4.17 24.12
CA LEU A 114 -9.04 -5.37 23.67
C LEU A 114 -9.91 -6.57 24.05
N VAL A 115 -10.19 -7.44 23.08
CA VAL A 115 -10.90 -8.70 23.32
C VAL A 115 -10.01 -9.82 22.79
N THR A 116 -9.64 -10.75 23.65
CA THR A 116 -8.79 -11.88 23.26
C THR A 116 -9.42 -13.20 23.68
N MET A 117 -9.31 -14.20 22.81
CA MET A 117 -9.80 -15.56 23.03
C MET A 117 -8.63 -16.49 23.37
N GLY A 118 -8.74 -17.28 24.43
CA GLY A 118 -7.75 -18.31 24.76
C GLY A 118 -7.66 -18.58 26.26
N VAL A 119 -6.74 -19.46 26.66
CA VAL A 119 -6.54 -19.79 28.08
C VAL A 119 -6.21 -18.55 28.89
N HIS A 120 -7.00 -18.27 29.93
CA HIS A 120 -6.94 -17.00 30.68
C HIS A 120 -5.53 -16.66 31.18
N GLY A 121 -4.88 -17.58 31.91
CA GLY A 121 -3.55 -17.35 32.49
C GLY A 121 -2.47 -17.05 31.44
N ARG A 122 -2.57 -17.65 30.26
CA ARG A 122 -1.66 -17.38 29.14
C ARG A 122 -1.90 -15.99 28.54
N GLN A 123 -3.16 -15.59 28.38
CA GLN A 123 -3.47 -14.26 27.84
C GLN A 123 -3.07 -13.14 28.81
N GLU A 124 -3.27 -13.32 30.13
CA GLU A 124 -2.80 -12.36 31.13
C GLU A 124 -1.29 -12.15 31.09
N LYS A 125 -0.50 -13.22 30.98
CA LYS A 125 0.96 -13.11 30.87
C LYS A 125 1.42 -12.40 29.59
N LYS A 126 0.72 -12.59 28.47
CA LYS A 126 1.01 -11.83 27.26
C LYS A 126 0.78 -10.34 27.48
N LEU A 127 -0.35 -9.97 28.11
CA LEU A 127 -0.66 -8.57 28.41
C LEU A 127 0.37 -7.92 29.34
N GLU A 128 0.82 -8.66 30.35
CA GLU A 128 1.89 -8.23 31.25
C GLU A 128 3.19 -7.94 30.50
N GLN A 129 3.63 -8.87 29.64
CA GLN A 129 4.88 -8.72 28.89
C GLN A 129 4.81 -7.63 27.82
N LEU A 130 3.69 -7.52 27.10
CA LEU A 130 3.50 -6.52 26.06
C LEU A 130 3.37 -5.10 26.63
N GLY A 131 2.98 -4.95 27.90
CA GLY A 131 2.84 -3.65 28.55
C GLY A 131 1.76 -2.74 27.93
N ILE A 132 0.80 -3.32 27.20
CA ILE A 132 -0.20 -2.57 26.43
C ILE A 132 -1.47 -2.23 27.22
N SER A 133 -1.68 -2.84 28.38
CA SER A 133 -2.92 -2.68 29.15
C SER A 133 -3.30 -1.23 29.49
N PRO A 134 -2.37 -0.32 29.83
CA PRO A 134 -2.70 1.06 30.14
C PRO A 134 -3.35 1.87 29.01
N TYR A 135 -3.28 1.38 27.77
CA TYR A 135 -3.86 2.07 26.60
C TYR A 135 -5.34 1.74 26.37
N PHE A 136 -5.87 0.69 27.00
CA PHE A 136 -7.25 0.25 26.79
C PHE A 136 -8.16 0.74 27.92
N ASP A 137 -9.38 1.16 27.56
CA ASP A 137 -10.45 1.46 28.50
C ASP A 137 -10.98 0.18 29.17
N GLU A 138 -11.01 -0.94 28.43
CA GLU A 138 -11.37 -2.26 28.96
C GLU A 138 -10.67 -3.38 28.18
N ILE A 139 -10.28 -4.44 28.89
CA ILE A 139 -9.72 -5.67 28.32
C ILE A 139 -10.61 -6.83 28.72
N VAL A 140 -11.06 -7.61 27.75
CA VAL A 140 -11.86 -8.82 27.94
C VAL A 140 -11.00 -10.01 27.54
N VAL A 141 -10.54 -10.77 28.54
CA VAL A 141 -9.91 -12.08 28.34
C VAL A 141 -11.02 -13.12 28.41
N ASN A 142 -11.41 -13.67 27.26
CA ASN A 142 -12.49 -14.64 27.17
C ASN A 142 -11.92 -16.05 27.04
N ASP A 143 -12.12 -16.86 28.09
CA ASP A 143 -11.60 -18.22 28.14
C ASP A 143 -12.29 -19.11 27.10
N GLN A 144 -11.52 -19.83 26.29
CA GLN A 144 -12.09 -20.65 25.22
C GLN A 144 -12.87 -21.89 25.71
N GLU A 145 -12.67 -22.34 26.95
CA GLU A 145 -13.31 -23.55 27.50
C GLU A 145 -14.63 -23.25 28.20
N VAL A 146 -14.72 -22.10 28.88
CA VAL A 146 -15.86 -21.74 29.75
C VAL A 146 -16.42 -20.34 29.48
N GLY A 147 -15.81 -19.60 28.57
CA GLY A 147 -16.17 -18.23 28.26
C GLY A 147 -17.43 -18.09 27.42
N LEU A 148 -17.81 -16.84 27.19
CA LEU A 148 -18.98 -16.49 26.39
C LEU A 148 -18.70 -16.66 24.90
N LEU A 149 -19.75 -16.59 24.07
CA LEU A 149 -19.54 -16.39 22.64
C LEU A 149 -18.92 -15.01 22.42
N LEU A 150 -18.06 -14.90 21.41
CA LEU A 150 -17.40 -13.61 21.08
C LEU A 150 -18.43 -12.49 20.79
N GLU A 151 -19.57 -12.84 20.19
CA GLU A 151 -20.69 -11.92 19.99
C GLU A 151 -21.23 -11.35 21.31
N ASP A 152 -21.33 -12.19 22.36
CA ASP A 152 -21.81 -11.77 23.68
C ASP A 152 -20.78 -10.86 24.37
N CYS A 153 -19.49 -11.11 24.19
CA CYS A 153 -18.43 -10.20 24.65
C CYS A 153 -18.58 -8.81 24.02
N PHE A 154 -18.75 -8.75 22.69
CA PHE A 154 -18.94 -7.48 21.97
C PHE A 154 -20.24 -6.78 22.40
N ARG A 155 -21.34 -7.53 22.53
CA ARG A 155 -22.64 -7.00 22.98
C ARG A 155 -22.54 -6.44 24.40
N GLY A 156 -21.82 -7.11 25.30
CA GLY A 156 -21.57 -6.63 26.65
C GLY A 156 -20.79 -5.32 26.68
N LEU A 157 -19.74 -5.18 25.87
CA LEU A 157 -18.98 -3.93 25.72
C LEU A 157 -19.87 -2.80 25.21
N LEU A 158 -20.63 -3.04 24.12
CA LEU A 158 -21.54 -2.05 23.57
C LEU A 158 -22.56 -1.54 24.61
N GLN A 159 -23.12 -2.45 25.41
CA GLN A 159 -24.06 -2.10 26.47
C GLN A 159 -23.41 -1.29 27.60
N ARG A 160 -22.25 -1.72 28.11
CA ARG A 160 -21.54 -1.03 29.20
C ARG A 160 -21.13 0.39 28.84
N TYR A 161 -20.74 0.62 27.58
CA TYR A 161 -20.28 1.93 27.10
C TYR A 161 -21.33 2.72 26.33
N ASN A 162 -22.57 2.22 26.25
CA ASN A 162 -23.68 2.85 25.51
C ASN A 162 -23.30 3.19 24.06
N LEU A 163 -22.75 2.21 23.34
CA LEU A 163 -22.32 2.32 21.96
C LEU A 163 -23.28 1.57 21.04
N LEU A 164 -23.50 2.13 19.84
CA LEU A 164 -24.21 1.43 18.77
C LEU A 164 -23.20 0.67 17.89
N PRO A 165 -23.56 -0.48 17.27
CA PRO A 165 -22.61 -1.23 16.45
C PRO A 165 -21.96 -0.41 15.32
N GLY A 166 -22.72 0.43 14.63
CA GLY A 166 -22.18 1.32 13.58
C GLY A 166 -21.25 2.45 14.08
N GLU A 167 -21.01 2.54 15.39
CA GLU A 167 -20.04 3.45 16.01
C GLU A 167 -18.74 2.73 16.42
N VAL A 168 -18.61 1.44 16.08
CA VAL A 168 -17.47 0.60 16.48
C VAL A 168 -16.77 0.04 15.25
N ALA A 169 -15.44 0.10 15.29
CA ALA A 169 -14.57 -0.64 14.38
C ALA A 169 -13.94 -1.82 15.13
N VAL A 170 -13.77 -2.95 14.45
CA VAL A 170 -13.09 -4.14 14.97
C VAL A 170 -11.86 -4.41 14.13
N VAL A 171 -10.71 -4.60 14.79
CA VAL A 171 -9.40 -4.82 14.18
C VAL A 171 -8.89 -6.19 14.62
N GLY A 172 -8.61 -7.06 13.66
CA GLY A 172 -8.16 -8.44 13.92
C GLY A 172 -7.60 -9.09 12.66
N ASP A 173 -6.94 -10.24 12.76
CA ASP A 173 -6.37 -10.94 11.60
C ASP A 173 -7.33 -11.97 10.97
N ARG A 174 -8.36 -12.44 11.69
CA ARG A 174 -9.19 -13.60 11.30
C ARG A 174 -10.53 -13.19 10.70
N VAL A 175 -10.71 -13.50 9.42
CA VAL A 175 -11.96 -13.18 8.72
C VAL A 175 -13.14 -14.01 9.24
N GLY A 176 -12.92 -15.27 9.62
CA GLY A 176 -13.95 -16.19 10.10
C GLY A 176 -14.37 -16.02 11.57
N ALA A 177 -13.67 -15.19 12.35
CA ALA A 177 -13.89 -15.02 13.79
C ALA A 177 -14.35 -13.60 14.15
N GLU A 178 -13.49 -12.76 14.72
CA GLU A 178 -13.84 -11.42 15.20
C GLU A 178 -14.37 -10.51 14.10
N LEU A 179 -13.82 -10.60 12.88
CA LEU A 179 -14.27 -9.79 11.76
C LEU A 179 -15.65 -10.23 11.27
N ARG A 180 -15.92 -11.55 11.22
CA ARG A 180 -17.26 -12.07 10.92
C ARG A 180 -18.30 -11.57 11.91
N VAL A 181 -17.99 -11.66 13.20
CA VAL A 181 -18.88 -11.17 14.27
C VAL A 181 -19.13 -9.67 14.11
N ALA A 182 -18.08 -8.88 13.86
CA ALA A 182 -18.18 -7.45 13.63
C ALA A 182 -19.17 -7.12 12.48
N LYS A 183 -19.00 -7.78 11.32
CA LYS A 183 -19.88 -7.58 10.16
C LYS A 183 -21.32 -8.00 10.45
N THR A 184 -21.53 -9.14 11.10
CA THR A 184 -22.88 -9.61 11.48
C THR A 184 -23.59 -8.63 12.42
N MET A 185 -22.84 -7.97 13.31
CA MET A 185 -23.39 -6.97 14.23
C MET A 185 -23.58 -5.58 13.59
N GLY A 186 -23.07 -5.35 12.37
CA GLY A 186 -23.13 -4.05 11.69
C GLY A 186 -22.02 -3.08 12.10
N MET A 187 -20.90 -3.58 12.63
CA MET A 187 -19.67 -2.84 12.90
C MET A 187 -18.79 -2.76 11.64
N SER A 188 -17.81 -1.86 11.64
CA SER A 188 -16.76 -1.85 10.60
C SER A 188 -15.70 -2.90 10.92
N ALA A 189 -15.32 -3.73 9.95
CA ALA A 189 -14.31 -4.77 10.12
C ALA A 189 -13.02 -4.42 9.37
N ILE A 190 -11.89 -4.42 10.08
CA ILE A 190 -10.58 -4.05 9.54
C ILE A 190 -9.62 -5.22 9.77
N GLN A 191 -9.17 -5.84 8.69
CA GLN A 191 -8.28 -7.00 8.75
C GLN A 191 -6.81 -6.57 8.86
N MET A 192 -6.08 -7.14 9.82
CA MET A 192 -4.62 -7.11 9.86
C MET A 192 -4.03 -8.20 8.95
N LEU A 193 -3.11 -7.82 8.07
CA LEU A 193 -2.42 -8.73 7.14
C LEU A 193 -1.15 -9.35 7.75
N HIS A 194 -1.28 -9.82 8.99
CA HIS A 194 -0.22 -10.45 9.77
C HIS A 194 -0.57 -11.89 10.12
N GLY A 195 0.42 -12.61 10.67
CA GLY A 195 0.20 -13.94 11.20
C GLY A 195 -0.19 -14.99 10.17
N ARG A 196 -0.84 -16.03 10.68
CA ARG A 196 -1.22 -17.23 9.93
C ARG A 196 -2.46 -17.07 9.05
N PHE A 197 -3.28 -16.04 9.29
CA PHE A 197 -4.55 -15.82 8.58
C PHE A 197 -4.52 -14.68 7.55
N LYS A 198 -3.35 -14.04 7.33
CA LYS A 198 -3.18 -12.94 6.37
C LYS A 198 -3.63 -13.21 4.92
N VAL A 199 -3.65 -14.47 4.48
CA VAL A 199 -4.10 -14.90 3.14
C VAL A 199 -5.43 -15.66 3.17
N GLU A 200 -6.13 -15.67 4.31
CA GLU A 200 -7.41 -16.35 4.42
C GLU A 200 -8.47 -15.69 3.52
N THR A 201 -9.10 -16.49 2.67
CA THR A 201 -10.14 -16.02 1.75
C THR A 201 -11.51 -16.07 2.43
N PRO A 202 -12.26 -14.95 2.46
CA PRO A 202 -13.63 -14.94 2.99
C PRO A 202 -14.54 -15.92 2.25
N ASN A 203 -15.29 -16.75 2.99
CA ASN A 203 -16.22 -17.72 2.41
C ASN A 203 -17.58 -17.10 2.05
N ASN A 204 -17.93 -15.98 2.68
CA ASN A 204 -19.22 -15.31 2.53
C ASN A 204 -19.08 -13.80 2.78
N ASP A 205 -20.15 -13.04 2.55
CA ASP A 205 -20.13 -11.57 2.69
C ASP A 205 -19.92 -11.09 4.12
N SER A 206 -20.33 -11.88 5.13
CA SER A 206 -20.07 -11.53 6.53
C SER A 206 -18.60 -11.69 6.92
N GLU A 207 -17.80 -12.44 6.17
CA GLU A 207 -16.37 -12.58 6.40
C GLU A 207 -15.56 -11.55 5.60
N LYS A 208 -16.17 -10.77 4.70
CA LYS A 208 -15.45 -9.77 3.90
C LYS A 208 -15.16 -8.53 4.75
N PRO A 209 -13.87 -8.24 5.05
CA PRO A 209 -13.54 -7.04 5.79
C PRO A 209 -13.79 -5.79 4.93
N ASP A 210 -14.05 -4.66 5.61
CA ASP A 210 -14.20 -3.36 4.97
C ASP A 210 -12.85 -2.79 4.52
N TYR A 211 -11.80 -3.03 5.31
CA TYR A 211 -10.41 -2.64 5.02
C TYR A 211 -9.45 -3.79 5.31
N LYS A 212 -8.31 -3.79 4.62
CA LYS A 212 -7.17 -4.69 4.89
C LYS A 212 -5.92 -3.83 5.08
N ILE A 213 -5.26 -3.93 6.22
CA ILE A 213 -4.12 -3.09 6.59
C ILE A 213 -2.91 -3.93 6.96
N LYS A 214 -1.71 -3.39 6.75
CA LYS A 214 -0.45 -4.00 7.18
C LYS A 214 0.05 -3.40 8.48
N TYR A 215 -0.31 -2.14 8.74
CA TYR A 215 0.20 -1.39 9.88
C TYR A 215 -0.96 -0.77 10.64
N ILE A 216 -0.87 -0.79 11.96
CA ILE A 216 -1.86 -0.23 12.88
C ILE A 216 -1.97 1.27 12.70
N TYR A 217 -0.88 1.98 12.35
CA TYR A 217 -0.93 3.43 12.09
C TYR A 217 -1.94 3.82 11.00
N GLN A 218 -2.27 2.91 10.08
CA GLN A 218 -3.25 3.16 9.01
C GLN A 218 -4.68 3.33 9.56
N LEU A 219 -4.96 2.93 10.80
CA LEU A 219 -6.29 3.05 11.40
C LEU A 219 -6.77 4.49 11.48
N SER A 220 -5.94 5.43 11.91
CA SER A 220 -6.37 6.81 12.15
C SER A 220 -7.01 7.47 10.90
N PRO A 221 -6.35 7.50 9.72
CA PRO A 221 -7.00 8.00 8.51
C PRO A 221 -8.19 7.13 8.07
N ILE A 222 -8.15 5.80 8.24
CA ILE A 222 -9.29 4.92 7.87
C ILE A 222 -10.54 5.27 8.67
N LEU A 223 -10.42 5.45 9.98
CA LEU A 223 -11.56 5.75 10.85
C LEU A 223 -12.20 7.09 10.47
N GLU A 224 -11.40 8.10 10.13
CA GLU A 224 -11.91 9.39 9.70
C GLU A 224 -12.50 9.36 8.28
N LEU A 225 -11.95 8.54 7.38
CA LEU A 225 -12.58 8.24 6.09
C LEU A 225 -13.95 7.59 6.27
N ILE A 226 -14.08 6.62 7.18
CA ILE A 226 -15.37 5.99 7.54
C ILE A 226 -16.35 7.05 8.05
N ASN A 227 -15.90 7.96 8.94
CA ASN A 227 -16.72 9.05 9.47
C ASN A 227 -17.24 9.99 8.37
N LYS A 228 -16.43 10.21 7.33
CA LYS A 228 -16.79 10.98 6.12
C LYS A 228 -17.63 10.19 5.11
N GLY A 229 -17.92 8.91 5.38
CA GLY A 229 -18.64 8.02 4.47
C GLY A 229 -17.83 7.58 3.24
N LYS A 230 -16.50 7.69 3.32
CA LYS A 230 -15.52 7.40 2.26
C LYS A 230 -14.91 6.01 2.44
N PHE A 231 -15.77 5.00 2.35
CA PHE A 231 -15.37 3.59 2.26
C PHE A 231 -14.58 3.30 0.97
N PRO A 232 -13.90 2.16 0.84
CA PRO A 232 -13.07 1.89 -0.34
C PRO A 232 -13.85 1.94 -1.67
N ASN A 233 -15.12 1.52 -1.66
CA ASN A 233 -16.00 1.58 -2.84
C ASN A 233 -16.57 2.98 -3.12
N ARG A 234 -16.22 4.01 -2.32
CA ARG A 234 -16.75 5.38 -2.43
C ARG A 234 -15.68 6.46 -2.51
N LEU A 235 -14.52 6.26 -1.92
CA LEU A 235 -13.38 7.17 -2.07
C LEU A 235 -12.86 7.06 -3.50
N ARG A 236 -12.83 8.17 -4.24
CA ARG A 236 -12.30 8.20 -5.62
C ARG A 236 -10.97 8.92 -5.64
N VAL A 237 -9.92 8.21 -6.05
CA VAL A 237 -8.57 8.79 -6.13
C VAL A 237 -8.08 8.68 -7.55
N LEU A 238 -7.71 9.83 -8.11
CA LEU A 238 -7.10 9.91 -9.44
C LEU A 238 -5.62 10.27 -9.28
N ALA A 239 -4.73 9.49 -9.86
CA ALA A 239 -3.29 9.71 -9.84
C ALA A 239 -2.78 9.93 -11.26
N ILE A 240 -2.00 11.01 -11.46
CA ILE A 240 -1.49 11.45 -12.77
C ILE A 240 0.02 11.38 -12.76
N GLY A 241 0.61 10.74 -13.77
CA GLY A 241 2.06 10.68 -13.89
C GLY A 241 2.55 9.72 -14.96
N GLY A 242 3.64 9.03 -14.64
CA GLY A 242 4.28 8.05 -15.51
C GLY A 242 5.45 7.37 -14.81
N GLY A 243 6.20 6.59 -15.58
CA GLY A 243 7.37 5.85 -15.12
C GLY A 243 7.07 4.85 -14.00
N THR A 244 8.00 4.76 -13.05
CA THR A 244 7.97 3.77 -11.96
C THR A 244 7.39 4.31 -10.65
N GLY A 245 7.20 5.62 -10.54
CA GLY A 245 6.68 6.27 -9.33
C GLY A 245 5.16 6.18 -9.18
N LEU A 246 4.41 6.42 -10.27
CA LEU A 246 2.95 6.34 -10.27
C LEU A 246 2.42 4.95 -9.82
N PRO A 247 2.98 3.81 -10.27
CA PRO A 247 2.63 2.48 -9.75
C PRO A 247 2.71 2.35 -8.23
N ILE A 248 3.69 2.98 -7.57
CA ILE A 248 3.87 2.91 -6.11
C ILE A 248 2.71 3.59 -5.38
N VAL A 249 2.25 4.74 -5.88
CA VAL A 249 1.05 5.43 -5.37
C VAL A 249 -0.18 4.53 -5.49
N LEU A 250 -0.37 3.92 -6.66
CA LEU A 250 -1.52 3.04 -6.90
C LEU A 250 -1.51 1.83 -5.97
N GLN A 251 -0.35 1.17 -5.81
CA GLN A 251 -0.19 0.00 -4.93
C GLN A 251 -0.56 0.32 -3.48
N GLY A 252 -0.08 1.44 -2.95
CA GLY A 252 -0.40 1.86 -1.59
C GLY A 252 -1.87 2.21 -1.39
N LEU A 253 -2.45 2.95 -2.35
CA LEU A 253 -3.83 3.42 -2.26
C LEU A 253 -4.89 2.31 -2.40
N LYS A 254 -4.53 1.10 -2.87
CA LYS A 254 -5.42 -0.08 -2.84
C LYS A 254 -5.95 -0.40 -1.45
N THR A 255 -5.19 -0.05 -0.41
CA THR A 255 -5.61 -0.16 1.00
C THR A 255 -6.85 0.69 1.30
N TYR A 256 -7.00 1.85 0.65
CA TYR A 256 -7.98 2.87 1.00
C TYR A 256 -9.11 3.01 -0.02
N SER A 257 -8.91 2.60 -1.28
CA SER A 257 -9.89 2.78 -2.35
C SER A 257 -9.85 1.65 -3.38
N LYS A 258 -11.05 1.31 -3.89
CA LYS A 258 -11.26 0.46 -5.08
C LYS A 258 -11.62 1.26 -6.33
N ASN A 259 -11.78 2.58 -6.21
CA ASN A 259 -12.03 3.49 -7.32
C ASN A 259 -10.77 4.32 -7.59
N LEU A 260 -9.70 3.62 -7.98
CA LEU A 260 -8.44 4.23 -8.37
C LEU A 260 -8.44 4.47 -9.88
N THR A 261 -8.06 5.67 -10.31
CA THR A 261 -7.88 5.99 -11.73
C THR A 261 -6.44 6.46 -11.94
N ALA A 262 -5.69 5.77 -12.78
CA ALA A 262 -4.36 6.18 -13.21
C ALA A 262 -4.44 6.89 -14.56
N VAL A 263 -3.96 8.13 -14.64
CA VAL A 263 -3.78 8.87 -15.89
C VAL A 263 -2.30 8.85 -16.25
N VAL A 264 -1.97 8.21 -17.37
CA VAL A 264 -0.58 7.98 -17.79
C VAL A 264 -0.20 8.85 -18.98
N THR A 265 1.04 9.33 -18.97
CA THR A 265 1.61 10.02 -20.14
C THR A 265 1.81 9.04 -21.31
N VAL A 266 1.66 9.54 -22.54
CA VAL A 266 1.93 8.82 -23.78
C VAL A 266 3.13 9.39 -24.55
N THR A 267 3.95 10.22 -23.88
CA THR A 267 5.11 10.86 -24.51
C THR A 267 6.37 10.01 -24.52
N ASP A 268 6.38 8.86 -23.82
CA ASP A 268 7.56 8.01 -23.67
C ASP A 268 8.15 7.62 -25.03
N SER A 269 9.45 7.86 -25.16
CA SER A 269 10.25 7.55 -26.34
C SER A 269 11.47 6.67 -26.00
N GLY A 270 11.54 6.12 -24.78
CA GLY A 270 12.70 5.37 -24.28
C GLY A 270 12.59 3.85 -24.39
N ARG A 271 13.74 3.18 -24.52
CA ARG A 271 13.92 1.72 -24.40
C ARG A 271 12.98 0.90 -25.31
N SER A 272 12.45 -0.21 -24.81
CA SER A 272 11.51 -1.09 -25.52
C SER A 272 10.20 -0.41 -25.90
N SER A 273 9.74 0.61 -25.15
CA SER A 273 8.52 1.35 -25.50
C SER A 273 8.72 2.19 -26.76
N GLY A 274 9.87 2.88 -26.85
CA GLY A 274 10.22 3.70 -28.02
C GLY A 274 10.36 2.87 -29.30
N ILE A 275 11.05 1.73 -29.24
CA ILE A 275 11.20 0.81 -30.39
C ILE A 275 9.83 0.36 -30.92
N LEU A 276 8.92 -0.01 -30.03
CA LEU A 276 7.57 -0.46 -30.43
C LEU A 276 6.73 0.68 -30.99
N ARG A 277 6.84 1.89 -30.44
CA ARG A 277 6.20 3.09 -30.97
C ARG A 277 6.65 3.39 -32.40
N GLU A 278 7.95 3.39 -32.66
CA GLU A 278 8.51 3.64 -34.00
C GLU A 278 8.11 2.56 -35.02
N GLN A 279 8.10 1.29 -34.61
CA GLN A 279 7.84 0.18 -35.52
C GLN A 279 6.35 -0.06 -35.82
N TYR A 280 5.47 0.21 -34.85
CA TYR A 280 4.04 -0.09 -34.95
C TYR A 280 3.15 1.16 -35.01
N GLY A 281 3.70 2.35 -34.82
CA GLY A 281 2.92 3.60 -34.86
C GLY A 281 1.89 3.71 -33.74
N ILE A 282 2.14 3.08 -32.58
CA ILE A 282 1.23 3.05 -31.43
C ILE A 282 1.77 3.91 -30.28
N PRO A 283 0.91 4.43 -29.39
CA PRO A 283 1.35 5.04 -28.15
C PRO A 283 2.24 4.10 -27.31
N PRO A 284 3.22 4.64 -26.56
CA PRO A 284 4.15 3.83 -25.79
C PRO A 284 3.42 3.10 -24.65
N PRO A 285 3.48 1.75 -24.59
CA PRO A 285 2.65 0.98 -23.66
C PRO A 285 3.19 0.90 -22.23
N GLY A 286 4.45 1.30 -21.99
CA GLY A 286 5.18 0.99 -20.76
C GLY A 286 4.53 1.52 -19.48
N ASP A 287 4.13 2.80 -19.46
CA ASP A 287 3.54 3.43 -18.29
C ASP A 287 2.14 2.90 -17.99
N ALA A 288 1.32 2.70 -19.03
CA ALA A 288 0.02 2.03 -18.91
C ALA A 288 0.18 0.62 -18.34
N ARG A 289 1.13 -0.18 -18.89
CA ARG A 289 1.43 -1.53 -18.42
C ARG A 289 1.79 -1.54 -16.93
N ASN A 290 2.67 -0.65 -16.47
CA ASN A 290 3.06 -0.60 -15.06
C ASN A 290 1.87 -0.32 -14.14
N CYS A 291 0.97 0.58 -14.54
CA CYS A 291 -0.22 0.89 -13.77
C CYS A 291 -1.24 -0.26 -13.75
N LEU A 292 -1.39 -0.96 -14.88
CA LEU A 292 -2.24 -2.17 -14.95
C LEU A 292 -1.74 -3.25 -13.97
N VAL A 293 -0.43 -3.46 -13.92
CA VAL A 293 0.22 -4.40 -13.01
C VAL A 293 0.09 -3.95 -11.54
N ALA A 294 0.18 -2.64 -11.26
CA ALA A 294 -0.01 -2.11 -9.91
C ALA A 294 -1.46 -2.28 -9.39
N LEU A 295 -2.44 -2.23 -10.29
CA LEU A 295 -3.86 -2.34 -9.96
C LEU A 295 -4.40 -3.78 -10.06
N SER A 296 -3.63 -4.75 -10.55
CA SER A 296 -4.06 -6.15 -10.58
C SER A 296 -4.29 -6.68 -9.17
N GLU A 297 -5.30 -7.52 -9.00
CA GLU A 297 -5.39 -8.32 -7.79
C GLU A 297 -4.35 -9.44 -7.84
N THR A 298 -3.80 -9.81 -6.68
CA THR A 298 -2.76 -10.83 -6.56
C THR A 298 -3.29 -11.94 -5.67
N ASP A 299 -4.37 -12.57 -6.09
CA ASP A 299 -4.71 -13.88 -5.59
C ASP A 299 -3.66 -14.88 -6.11
N GLU A 300 -3.43 -15.99 -5.41
CA GLU A 300 -2.37 -16.97 -5.70
C GLU A 300 -2.42 -17.48 -7.17
N GLN A 301 -3.61 -17.51 -7.78
CA GLN A 301 -3.82 -17.90 -9.18
C GLN A 301 -3.37 -16.85 -10.21
N GLN A 302 -3.22 -15.58 -9.80
CA GLN A 302 -2.89 -14.44 -10.68
C GLN A 302 -1.41 -14.03 -10.59
N GLU A 303 -0.65 -14.60 -9.65
CA GLU A 303 0.77 -14.29 -9.44
C GLU A 303 1.63 -14.65 -10.67
N ASP A 304 1.32 -15.75 -11.34
CA ASP A 304 2.03 -16.16 -12.56
C ASP A 304 1.77 -15.19 -13.72
N LEU A 305 0.53 -14.71 -13.87
CA LEU A 305 0.19 -13.73 -14.90
C LEU A 305 0.88 -12.39 -14.64
N TYR A 306 0.95 -11.98 -13.37
CA TYR A 306 1.71 -10.82 -12.94
C TYR A 306 3.21 -10.95 -13.28
N LYS A 307 3.83 -12.11 -12.99
CA LYS A 307 5.23 -12.39 -13.35
C LYS A 307 5.46 -12.34 -14.86
N LEU A 308 4.53 -12.88 -15.65
CA LEU A 308 4.60 -12.84 -17.11
C LEU A 308 4.50 -11.40 -17.65
N PHE A 309 3.59 -10.57 -17.13
CA PHE A 309 3.43 -9.18 -17.58
C PHE A 309 4.68 -8.32 -17.30
N GLN A 310 5.40 -8.61 -16.22
CA GLN A 310 6.65 -7.95 -15.88
C GLN A 310 7.89 -8.59 -16.49
N TYR A 311 7.74 -9.76 -17.12
CA TYR A 311 8.87 -10.47 -17.69
C TYR A 311 9.59 -9.61 -18.74
N ARG A 312 10.91 -9.57 -18.61
CA ARG A 312 11.81 -8.91 -19.55
C ARG A 312 12.82 -9.95 -20.03
N PHE A 313 12.89 -10.10 -21.34
CA PHE A 313 13.83 -11.02 -21.97
C PHE A 313 15.27 -10.56 -21.70
N ASP A 314 16.15 -11.50 -21.38
CA ASP A 314 17.55 -11.25 -21.00
C ASP A 314 18.58 -11.78 -22.02
N ARG A 315 18.10 -12.35 -23.13
CA ARG A 315 18.94 -12.93 -24.19
C ARG A 315 18.17 -13.11 -25.50
N GLY A 316 18.91 -13.27 -26.59
CA GLY A 316 18.37 -13.58 -27.91
C GLY A 316 17.83 -12.35 -28.65
N SER A 317 17.05 -12.57 -29.71
CA SER A 317 16.54 -11.47 -30.56
C SER A 317 15.53 -10.53 -29.87
N LEU A 318 14.97 -10.96 -28.74
CA LEU A 318 14.05 -10.17 -27.92
C LEU A 318 14.74 -9.54 -26.71
N GLU A 319 16.06 -9.64 -26.58
CA GLU A 319 16.80 -9.13 -25.42
C GLU A 319 16.41 -7.68 -25.09
N GLY A 320 16.11 -7.45 -23.81
CA GLY A 320 15.68 -6.15 -23.32
C GLY A 320 14.19 -5.83 -23.57
N MET A 321 13.46 -6.57 -24.40
CA MET A 321 12.03 -6.36 -24.58
C MET A 321 11.23 -6.86 -23.38
N SER A 322 10.12 -6.18 -23.09
CA SER A 322 9.15 -6.64 -22.09
C SER A 322 8.02 -7.41 -22.74
N LEU A 323 7.69 -8.59 -22.20
CA LEU A 323 6.54 -9.37 -22.65
C LEU A 323 5.23 -8.62 -22.48
N GLY A 324 5.04 -7.91 -21.36
CA GLY A 324 3.85 -7.07 -21.16
C GLY A 324 3.73 -5.94 -22.19
N ASN A 325 4.84 -5.30 -22.59
CA ASN A 325 4.80 -4.30 -23.66
C ASN A 325 4.41 -4.94 -25.00
N LEU A 326 4.98 -6.10 -25.33
CA LEU A 326 4.64 -6.84 -26.56
C LEU A 326 3.16 -7.24 -26.58
N LEU A 327 2.62 -7.67 -25.45
CA LEU A 327 1.21 -8.00 -25.32
C LEU A 327 0.31 -6.78 -25.51
N MET A 328 0.66 -5.64 -24.89
CA MET A 328 -0.05 -4.37 -25.09
C MET A 328 -0.01 -3.91 -26.55
N THR A 329 1.15 -4.03 -27.21
CA THR A 329 1.30 -3.75 -28.64
C THR A 329 0.39 -4.64 -29.47
N ALA A 330 0.42 -5.95 -29.24
CA ALA A 330 -0.43 -6.90 -29.95
C ALA A 330 -1.94 -6.62 -29.72
N LEU A 331 -2.34 -6.29 -28.49
CA LEU A 331 -3.72 -5.93 -28.18
C LEU A 331 -4.14 -4.64 -28.92
N THR A 332 -3.25 -3.68 -29.04
CA THR A 332 -3.49 -2.42 -29.76
C THR A 332 -3.67 -2.68 -31.25
N ASP A 333 -2.79 -3.49 -31.84
CA ASP A 333 -2.86 -3.89 -33.25
C ASP A 333 -4.16 -4.67 -33.55
N ILE A 334 -4.53 -5.63 -32.70
CA ILE A 334 -5.77 -6.42 -32.83
C ILE A 334 -7.03 -5.57 -32.71
N THR A 335 -7.04 -4.56 -31.83
CA THR A 335 -8.21 -3.73 -31.57
C THR A 335 -8.30 -2.49 -32.44
N GLY A 336 -7.18 -2.08 -33.05
CA GLY A 336 -7.05 -0.79 -33.72
C GLY A 336 -7.11 0.42 -32.77
N SER A 337 -7.07 0.23 -31.44
CA SER A 337 -7.19 1.31 -30.47
C SER A 337 -6.41 1.02 -29.19
N PHE A 338 -5.53 1.95 -28.80
CA PHE A 338 -4.77 1.84 -27.56
C PHE A 338 -5.67 1.86 -26.32
N GLU A 339 -6.77 2.61 -26.36
CA GLU A 339 -7.78 2.63 -25.30
C GLU A 339 -8.44 1.26 -25.12
N GLU A 340 -8.86 0.62 -26.22
CA GLU A 340 -9.49 -0.70 -26.18
C GLU A 340 -8.48 -1.80 -25.77
N ALA A 341 -7.21 -1.63 -26.13
CA ALA A 341 -6.13 -2.50 -25.63
C ALA A 341 -5.98 -2.43 -24.11
N ILE A 342 -5.97 -1.22 -23.53
CA ILE A 342 -5.94 -1.03 -22.07
C ILE A 342 -7.18 -1.65 -21.43
N LYS A 343 -8.39 -1.46 -21.98
CA LYS A 343 -9.62 -2.08 -21.47
C LYS A 343 -9.57 -3.62 -21.50
N LYS A 344 -9.00 -4.21 -22.56
CA LYS A 344 -8.81 -5.67 -22.65
C LYS A 344 -7.78 -6.17 -21.65
N ALA A 345 -6.63 -5.50 -21.54
CA ALA A 345 -5.59 -5.86 -20.57
C ALA A 345 -6.09 -5.75 -19.13
N SER A 346 -6.89 -4.72 -18.83
CA SER A 346 -7.55 -4.54 -17.53
C SER A 346 -8.42 -5.75 -17.14
N LYS A 347 -9.15 -6.32 -18.10
CA LYS A 347 -9.97 -7.52 -17.90
C LYS A 347 -9.11 -8.78 -17.72
N ILE A 348 -8.04 -8.93 -18.50
CA ILE A 348 -7.12 -10.07 -18.41
C ILE A 348 -6.44 -10.11 -17.04
N LEU A 349 -6.01 -8.95 -16.53
CA LEU A 349 -5.34 -8.80 -15.24
C LEU A 349 -6.29 -8.63 -14.05
N ALA A 350 -7.62 -8.67 -14.28
CA ALA A 350 -8.65 -8.48 -13.26
C ALA A 350 -8.38 -7.30 -12.31
N ILE A 351 -8.02 -6.15 -12.87
CA ILE A 351 -7.60 -4.99 -12.07
C ILE A 351 -8.75 -4.41 -11.25
N SER A 352 -8.42 -3.81 -10.10
CA SER A 352 -9.33 -2.96 -9.31
C SER A 352 -9.01 -1.48 -9.56
N GLY A 353 -9.74 -0.86 -10.48
CA GLY A 353 -9.54 0.54 -10.88
C GLY A 353 -9.57 0.73 -12.39
N LYS A 354 -9.03 1.86 -12.84
CA LYS A 354 -8.94 2.26 -14.25
C LYS A 354 -7.53 2.75 -14.58
N VAL A 355 -7.09 2.46 -15.80
CA VAL A 355 -5.90 3.07 -16.40
C VAL A 355 -6.35 3.78 -17.67
N LEU A 356 -6.03 5.05 -17.79
CA LEU A 356 -6.44 5.92 -18.90
C LEU A 356 -5.22 6.67 -19.44
N PRO A 357 -5.04 6.76 -20.77
CA PRO A 357 -4.03 7.64 -21.34
C PRO A 357 -4.46 9.11 -21.19
N SER A 358 -3.48 10.01 -21.11
CA SER A 358 -3.74 11.46 -21.13
C SER A 358 -4.32 11.93 -22.47
N THR A 359 -3.85 11.36 -23.58
CA THR A 359 -4.36 11.59 -24.92
C THR A 359 -4.20 10.34 -25.78
N LEU A 360 -5.00 10.21 -26.84
CA LEU A 360 -4.82 9.19 -27.88
C LEU A 360 -3.99 9.70 -29.07
N HIS A 361 -3.68 11.00 -29.09
CA HIS A 361 -2.86 11.61 -30.14
C HIS A 361 -1.40 11.22 -29.98
N ASP A 362 -0.73 11.00 -31.12
CA ASP A 362 0.71 10.82 -31.14
C ASP A 362 1.40 12.17 -30.91
N THR A 363 1.98 12.35 -29.72
CA THR A 363 2.65 13.59 -29.31
C THR A 363 3.93 13.31 -28.54
N HIS A 364 4.87 14.25 -28.56
CA HIS A 364 6.13 14.16 -27.84
C HIS A 364 6.41 15.45 -27.08
N ILE A 365 7.29 15.34 -26.08
CA ILE A 365 7.70 16.47 -25.26
C ILE A 365 8.84 17.23 -25.93
N CYS A 366 8.76 18.56 -25.90
CA CYS A 366 9.84 19.48 -26.28
C CYS A 366 10.22 20.34 -25.09
N ALA A 367 11.52 20.61 -24.91
CA ALA A 367 12.02 21.47 -23.84
C ALA A 367 12.78 22.67 -24.42
N ALA A 368 12.41 23.87 -23.97
CA ALA A 368 13.22 25.06 -24.17
C ALA A 368 14.16 25.22 -22.96
N LEU A 369 15.45 25.37 -23.22
CA LEU A 369 16.47 25.54 -22.18
C LEU A 369 16.74 27.02 -21.90
N GLU A 370 17.42 27.32 -20.79
CA GLU A 370 17.76 28.69 -20.41
C GLU A 370 18.72 29.39 -21.39
N ASP A 371 19.54 28.62 -22.13
CA ASP A 371 20.44 29.15 -23.16
C ASP A 371 19.75 29.42 -24.52
N GLY A 372 18.44 29.16 -24.61
CA GLY A 372 17.62 29.33 -25.82
C GLY A 372 17.57 28.09 -26.72
N THR A 373 18.31 27.02 -26.41
CA THR A 373 18.26 25.76 -27.15
C THR A 373 16.88 25.09 -27.00
N VAL A 374 16.40 24.45 -28.06
CA VAL A 374 15.17 23.64 -28.04
C VAL A 374 15.51 22.19 -28.33
N LEU A 375 15.05 21.30 -27.45
CA LEU A 375 15.20 19.86 -27.59
C LEU A 375 13.86 19.21 -27.86
N GLU A 376 13.83 18.24 -28.78
CA GLU A 376 12.62 17.49 -29.12
C GLU A 376 12.77 16.02 -28.75
N GLY A 377 11.72 15.43 -28.19
CA GLY A 377 11.66 14.04 -27.78
C GLY A 377 12.19 13.81 -26.36
N GLU A 378 11.56 12.91 -25.63
CA GLU A 378 11.86 12.65 -24.22
C GLU A 378 13.30 12.20 -23.99
N PHE A 379 13.84 11.36 -24.89
CA PHE A 379 15.23 10.92 -24.81
C PHE A 379 16.22 12.10 -24.75
N ASN A 380 16.04 13.12 -25.61
CA ASN A 380 16.91 14.29 -25.64
C ASN A 380 16.66 15.21 -24.44
N VAL A 381 15.40 15.38 -24.04
CA VAL A 381 15.01 16.19 -22.86
C VAL A 381 15.60 15.63 -21.56
N ARG A 382 15.90 14.32 -21.48
CA ARG A 382 16.51 13.68 -20.31
C ARG A 382 18.05 13.65 -20.32
N GLN A 383 18.72 14.07 -21.39
CA GLN A 383 20.18 13.97 -21.47
C GLN A 383 20.86 14.88 -20.42
N PRO A 384 21.83 14.37 -19.64
CA PRO A 384 22.59 15.18 -18.70
C PRO A 384 23.57 16.13 -19.42
N GLY A 385 24.11 17.11 -18.70
CA GLY A 385 25.15 18.02 -19.21
C GLY A 385 24.67 19.14 -20.14
N LYS A 386 23.35 19.33 -20.26
CA LYS A 386 22.71 20.43 -20.98
C LYS A 386 22.33 21.58 -20.05
N ALA A 387 22.01 22.74 -20.62
CA ALA A 387 21.45 23.87 -19.87
C ALA A 387 20.12 23.48 -19.17
N LEU A 388 19.79 24.18 -18.08
CA LEU A 388 18.57 23.94 -17.31
C LEU A 388 17.33 24.11 -18.18
N ILE A 389 16.31 23.29 -17.90
CA ILE A 389 15.01 23.39 -18.57
C ILE A 389 14.29 24.64 -18.06
N LYS A 390 13.93 25.54 -18.99
CA LYS A 390 13.14 26.74 -18.70
C LYS A 390 11.64 26.48 -18.73
N ARG A 391 11.19 25.69 -19.71
CA ARG A 391 9.79 25.25 -19.87
C ARG A 391 9.69 24.07 -20.82
N VAL A 392 8.57 23.36 -20.76
CA VAL A 392 8.25 22.27 -21.69
C VAL A 392 6.90 22.49 -22.38
N GLN A 393 6.73 21.88 -23.54
CA GLN A 393 5.51 21.90 -24.33
C GLN A 393 5.34 20.59 -25.10
N LEU A 394 4.11 20.24 -25.45
CA LEU A 394 3.81 19.10 -26.32
C LEU A 394 3.98 19.50 -27.79
N LYS A 395 4.29 18.54 -28.66
CA LYS A 395 4.34 18.74 -30.11
C LYS A 395 3.76 17.50 -30.81
N PRO A 396 2.63 17.62 -31.54
CA PRO A 396 1.78 18.83 -31.67
C PRO A 396 1.22 19.30 -30.30
N GLU A 397 0.98 20.61 -30.18
CA GLU A 397 0.44 21.24 -28.97
C GLU A 397 -1.07 20.99 -28.81
N ASP A 398 -1.79 20.93 -29.94
CA ASP A 398 -3.24 20.76 -29.99
C ASP A 398 -3.59 19.28 -29.93
N VAL A 399 -3.60 18.73 -28.72
CA VAL A 399 -3.98 17.34 -28.44
C VAL A 399 -5.18 17.31 -27.49
N ASP A 400 -6.20 16.56 -27.89
CA ASP A 400 -7.39 16.38 -27.05
C ASP A 400 -7.13 15.37 -25.94
N ALA A 401 -7.75 15.59 -24.80
CA ALA A 401 -7.81 14.61 -23.73
C ALA A 401 -8.79 13.49 -24.07
N LEU A 402 -8.59 12.32 -23.48
CA LEU A 402 -9.61 11.29 -23.51
C LEU A 402 -10.85 11.77 -22.70
N PRO A 403 -12.09 11.73 -23.24
CA PRO A 403 -13.26 12.21 -22.52
C PRO A 403 -13.50 11.52 -21.17
N GLU A 404 -13.19 10.23 -21.08
CA GLU A 404 -13.28 9.48 -19.81
C GLU A 404 -12.29 10.02 -18.75
N THR A 405 -11.09 10.47 -19.16
CA THR A 405 -10.11 11.09 -18.27
C THR A 405 -10.66 12.36 -17.63
N LEU A 406 -11.31 13.23 -18.42
CA LEU A 406 -11.92 14.46 -17.91
C LEU A 406 -13.06 14.18 -16.91
N GLU A 407 -13.84 13.14 -17.17
CA GLU A 407 -14.93 12.74 -16.28
C GLU A 407 -14.42 12.18 -14.95
N GLU A 408 -13.34 11.40 -14.96
CA GLU A 408 -12.72 10.89 -13.74
C GLU A 408 -12.07 12.02 -12.91
N ILE A 409 -11.45 13.03 -13.55
CA ILE A 409 -10.95 14.23 -12.86
C ILE A 409 -12.06 14.99 -12.14
N ARG A 410 -13.24 15.11 -12.77
CA ARG A 410 -14.41 15.78 -12.20
C ARG A 410 -15.00 15.04 -11.00
N LYS A 411 -14.94 13.70 -11.02
CA LYS A 411 -15.50 12.84 -9.97
C LYS A 411 -14.57 12.62 -8.78
N ALA A 412 -13.29 12.91 -8.93
CA ALA A 412 -12.27 12.62 -7.93
C ALA A 412 -12.52 13.34 -6.61
N ASP A 413 -12.22 12.65 -5.51
CA ASP A 413 -12.11 13.26 -4.18
C ASP A 413 -10.68 13.77 -3.94
N ILE A 414 -9.70 13.05 -4.48
CA ILE A 414 -8.27 13.34 -4.39
C ILE A 414 -7.67 13.24 -5.79
N ILE A 415 -6.90 14.25 -6.19
CA ILE A 415 -6.04 14.23 -7.38
C ILE A 415 -4.58 14.24 -6.91
N VAL A 416 -3.84 13.19 -7.25
CA VAL A 416 -2.42 13.06 -6.93
C VAL A 416 -1.60 13.31 -8.20
N LEU A 417 -0.64 14.23 -8.15
CA LEU A 417 0.31 14.48 -9.23
C LEU A 417 1.65 13.85 -8.85
N GLY A 418 2.15 12.94 -9.69
CA GLY A 418 3.38 12.20 -9.42
C GLY A 418 3.21 11.09 -8.36
N PRO A 419 4.33 10.58 -7.82
CA PRO A 419 5.69 10.98 -8.12
C PRO A 419 6.13 10.53 -9.52
N GLY A 420 7.14 11.20 -10.07
CA GLY A 420 7.67 10.88 -11.39
C GLY A 420 8.55 12.01 -11.91
N SER A 421 9.21 11.80 -13.05
CA SER A 421 10.03 12.85 -13.64
C SER A 421 9.22 14.11 -13.86
N LEU A 422 9.67 15.24 -13.33
CA LEU A 422 8.90 16.49 -13.30
C LEU A 422 8.49 16.90 -14.73
N TYR A 423 9.47 17.01 -15.63
CA TYR A 423 9.29 17.52 -16.98
C TYR A 423 8.86 16.47 -18.00
N THR A 424 9.04 15.17 -17.71
CA THR A 424 8.75 14.09 -18.68
C THR A 424 7.69 13.09 -18.22
N SER A 425 7.14 13.24 -17.01
CA SER A 425 6.09 12.33 -16.51
C SER A 425 4.95 13.08 -15.82
N VAL A 426 5.21 14.16 -15.08
CA VAL A 426 4.15 14.92 -14.40
C VAL A 426 3.60 16.02 -15.32
N ILE A 427 4.45 16.98 -15.70
CA ILE A 427 4.04 18.14 -16.51
C ILE A 427 3.43 17.75 -17.88
N PRO A 428 3.91 16.72 -18.63
CA PRO A 428 3.33 16.37 -19.92
C PRO A 428 1.84 16.04 -19.87
N ASN A 429 1.36 15.44 -18.77
CA ASN A 429 -0.07 15.17 -18.59
C ASN A 429 -0.88 16.46 -18.41
N ILE A 430 -0.31 17.44 -17.70
CA ILE A 430 -0.95 18.73 -17.41
C ILE A 430 -0.96 19.64 -18.64
N LEU A 431 0.02 19.46 -19.55
CA LEU A 431 0.10 20.19 -20.81
C LEU A 431 -1.00 19.84 -21.80
N VAL A 432 -1.67 18.70 -21.64
CA VAL A 432 -2.94 18.45 -22.35
C VAL A 432 -3.95 19.44 -21.80
N LYS A 433 -4.28 20.47 -22.58
CA LYS A 433 -4.96 21.67 -22.12
C LYS A 433 -6.25 21.37 -21.34
N GLU A 434 -7.08 20.46 -21.85
CA GLU A 434 -8.34 20.07 -21.20
C GLU A 434 -8.11 19.38 -19.85
N ILE A 435 -7.03 18.60 -19.69
CA ILE A 435 -6.66 17.99 -18.40
C ILE A 435 -6.24 19.08 -17.42
N GLY A 436 -5.36 20.00 -17.84
CA GLY A 436 -4.93 21.12 -17.01
C GLY A 436 -6.11 21.97 -16.53
N GLU A 437 -7.05 22.29 -17.42
CA GLU A 437 -8.28 23.03 -17.08
C GLU A 437 -9.22 22.22 -16.16
N ALA A 438 -9.38 20.92 -16.40
CA ALA A 438 -10.20 20.05 -15.54
C ALA A 438 -9.64 19.94 -14.11
N ILE A 439 -8.32 19.84 -13.95
CA ILE A 439 -7.67 19.83 -12.63
C ILE A 439 -7.92 21.14 -11.89
N LYS A 440 -7.75 22.28 -12.57
CA LYS A 440 -8.00 23.63 -12.00
C LYS A 440 -9.43 23.78 -11.49
N ASN A 441 -10.40 23.29 -12.26
CA ASN A 441 -11.82 23.43 -11.97
C ASN A 441 -12.38 22.35 -11.02
N SER A 442 -11.60 21.30 -10.72
CA SER A 442 -12.03 20.21 -9.85
C SER A 442 -12.17 20.68 -8.40
N SER A 443 -13.13 20.12 -7.65
CA SER A 443 -13.25 20.32 -6.20
C SER A 443 -12.43 19.31 -5.39
N ALA A 444 -11.75 18.37 -6.05
CA ALA A 444 -10.86 17.41 -5.39
C ALA A 444 -9.74 18.14 -4.65
N ILE A 445 -9.19 17.49 -3.62
CA ILE A 445 -7.91 17.93 -3.02
C ILE A 445 -6.77 17.55 -3.98
N LYS A 446 -5.94 18.52 -4.36
CA LYS A 446 -4.82 18.34 -5.29
C LYS A 446 -3.51 18.26 -4.51
N ILE A 447 -2.83 17.13 -4.63
CA ILE A 447 -1.60 16.83 -3.89
C ILE A 447 -0.50 16.52 -4.89
N TYR A 448 0.59 17.28 -4.86
CA TYR A 448 1.81 16.94 -5.59
C TYR A 448 2.74 16.10 -4.70
N ILE A 449 3.25 14.98 -5.22
CA ILE A 449 4.28 14.17 -4.56
C ILE A 449 5.63 14.59 -5.12
N CYS A 450 6.43 15.27 -4.30
CA CYS A 450 7.75 15.73 -4.68
C CYS A 450 8.72 14.56 -4.88
N ASN A 451 9.65 14.72 -5.82
CA ASN A 451 10.70 13.73 -6.01
C ASN A 451 11.65 13.72 -4.80
N ILE A 452 12.15 12.54 -4.45
CA ILE A 452 13.08 12.36 -3.31
C ILE A 452 14.47 12.91 -3.66
N VAL A 453 14.90 12.69 -4.90
CA VAL A 453 16.18 13.15 -5.45
C VAL A 453 15.96 13.96 -6.73
N THR A 454 16.87 14.89 -7.00
CA THR A 454 16.99 15.56 -8.28
C THR A 454 17.32 14.55 -9.37
N GLN A 455 16.97 14.89 -10.61
CA GLN A 455 17.26 14.06 -11.77
C GLN A 455 18.23 14.80 -12.69
N PRO A 456 19.43 14.23 -12.94
CA PRO A 456 20.43 14.83 -13.81
C PRO A 456 19.86 15.23 -15.18
N GLY A 457 20.15 16.45 -15.61
CA GLY A 457 19.66 17.03 -16.86
C GLY A 457 18.21 17.51 -16.83
N GLN A 458 17.45 17.29 -15.75
CA GLN A 458 16.04 17.70 -15.64
C GLN A 458 15.80 18.67 -14.48
N THR A 459 16.24 18.31 -13.27
CA THR A 459 15.98 19.08 -12.04
C THR A 459 17.26 19.34 -11.25
N ASP A 460 18.38 19.52 -11.96
CA ASP A 460 19.69 19.81 -11.36
C ASP A 460 19.61 21.04 -10.44
N GLY A 461 19.99 20.85 -9.18
CA GLY A 461 19.97 21.91 -8.16
C GLY A 461 18.58 22.31 -7.64
N TYR A 462 17.51 21.61 -8.03
CA TYR A 462 16.16 21.96 -7.62
C TYR A 462 15.91 21.63 -6.14
N THR A 463 15.30 22.57 -5.44
CA THR A 463 14.59 22.35 -4.17
C THR A 463 13.14 21.94 -4.41
N ALA A 464 12.41 21.59 -3.36
CA ALA A 464 10.96 21.36 -3.45
C ALA A 464 10.22 22.63 -3.92
N SER A 465 10.68 23.82 -3.53
CA SER A 465 10.13 25.10 -4.00
C SER A 465 10.24 25.24 -5.51
N ASP A 466 11.34 24.78 -6.12
CA ASP A 466 11.56 24.89 -7.55
C ASP A 466 10.67 23.92 -8.34
N HIS A 467 10.45 22.71 -7.81
CA HIS A 467 9.46 21.79 -8.36
C HIS A 467 8.04 22.40 -8.33
N ILE A 468 7.67 23.04 -7.22
CA ILE A 468 6.36 23.71 -7.07
C ILE A 468 6.23 24.85 -8.08
N LYS A 469 7.25 25.71 -8.21
CA LYS A 469 7.27 26.82 -9.18
C LYS A 469 7.13 26.30 -10.61
N ALA A 470 7.84 25.23 -10.96
CA ALA A 470 7.72 24.60 -12.27
C ALA A 470 6.32 24.05 -12.55
N ILE A 471 5.66 23.40 -11.58
CA ILE A 471 4.27 22.96 -11.76
C ILE A 471 3.34 24.17 -11.87
N ALA A 472 3.49 25.17 -11.01
CA ALA A 472 2.66 26.39 -11.03
C ALA A 472 2.80 27.16 -12.35
N GLN A 473 3.97 27.17 -12.97
CA GLN A 473 4.18 27.78 -14.29
C GLN A 473 3.31 27.15 -15.39
N HIS A 474 3.02 25.84 -15.30
CA HIS A 474 2.26 25.10 -16.32
C HIS A 474 0.79 24.89 -15.93
N LEU A 475 0.50 24.69 -14.64
CA LEU A 475 -0.85 24.45 -14.11
C LEU A 475 -1.53 25.73 -13.62
N GLY A 476 -0.78 26.77 -13.26
CA GLY A 476 -1.27 27.98 -12.61
C GLY A 476 -1.00 28.00 -11.10
N GLU A 477 -0.79 29.19 -10.54
CA GLU A 477 -0.60 29.40 -9.11
C GLU A 477 -1.88 29.11 -8.32
N GLY A 478 -1.73 28.62 -7.08
CA GLY A 478 -2.85 28.34 -6.17
C GLY A 478 -3.72 27.14 -6.54
N VAL A 479 -3.34 26.35 -7.55
CA VAL A 479 -4.09 25.16 -7.96
C VAL A 479 -3.76 23.94 -7.09
N LEU A 480 -2.52 23.83 -6.61
CA LEU A 480 -2.13 22.77 -5.68
C LEU A 480 -2.56 23.14 -4.26
N ASP A 481 -3.22 22.21 -3.58
CA ASP A 481 -3.57 22.38 -2.16
C ASP A 481 -2.40 21.95 -1.27
N TYR A 482 -1.75 20.84 -1.62
CA TYR A 482 -0.67 20.24 -0.83
C TYR A 482 0.52 19.78 -1.69
N VAL A 483 1.70 19.81 -1.09
CA VAL A 483 2.91 19.17 -1.62
C VAL A 483 3.50 18.27 -0.53
N LEU A 484 3.65 16.98 -0.82
CA LEU A 484 4.31 16.02 0.04
C LEU A 484 5.80 15.95 -0.28
N VAL A 485 6.64 16.14 0.74
CA VAL A 485 8.11 16.10 0.65
C VAL A 485 8.64 15.10 1.66
N ASN A 486 9.60 14.27 1.24
CA ASN A 486 10.23 13.33 2.15
C ASN A 486 11.19 14.05 3.11
N ASP A 487 11.11 13.76 4.41
CA ASP A 487 12.02 14.29 5.44
C ASP A 487 13.01 13.24 6.00
N ASN A 488 12.80 11.97 5.68
CA ASN A 488 13.67 10.89 6.13
C ASN A 488 14.92 10.78 5.24
N LEU A 489 16.06 11.17 5.78
CA LEU A 489 17.33 11.19 5.05
C LEU A 489 17.93 9.78 4.92
N PRO A 490 18.24 9.32 3.70
CA PRO A 490 18.97 8.08 3.49
C PRO A 490 20.32 8.03 4.20
N ARG A 491 20.79 6.81 4.47
CA ARG A 491 22.14 6.59 4.99
C ARG A 491 23.20 7.15 4.04
N LYS A 492 24.35 7.55 4.58
CA LYS A 492 25.41 8.25 3.86
C LYS A 492 25.93 7.48 2.63
N ASP A 493 26.04 6.16 2.74
CA ASP A 493 26.45 5.26 1.63
C ASP A 493 25.48 5.31 0.45
N ILE A 494 24.18 5.43 0.72
CA ILE A 494 23.15 5.58 -0.32
C ILE A 494 23.26 6.95 -0.97
N LEU A 495 23.43 8.00 -0.16
CA LEU A 495 23.55 9.38 -0.66
C LEU A 495 24.77 9.53 -1.56
N GLU A 496 25.94 9.06 -1.12
CA GLU A 496 27.19 9.16 -1.89
C GLU A 496 27.07 8.55 -3.28
N ARG A 497 26.41 7.39 -3.41
CA ARG A 497 26.16 6.76 -4.72
C ARG A 497 25.26 7.61 -5.63
N TYR A 498 24.23 8.24 -5.08
CA TYR A 498 23.36 9.12 -5.84
C TYR A 498 24.10 10.40 -6.27
N GLU A 499 24.94 10.95 -5.39
CA GLU A 499 25.78 12.12 -5.68
C GLU A 499 26.81 11.84 -6.78
N GLU A 500 27.39 10.63 -6.83
CA GLU A 500 28.25 10.17 -7.93
C GLU A 500 27.54 10.17 -9.29
N ASP A 501 26.24 9.88 -9.30
CA ASP A 501 25.37 9.94 -10.48
C ASP A 501 24.82 11.37 -10.75
N GLY A 502 25.20 12.37 -9.95
CA GLY A 502 24.75 13.77 -10.08
C GLY A 502 23.34 14.04 -9.53
N ALA A 503 22.79 13.12 -8.73
CA ALA A 503 21.46 13.23 -8.12
C ALA A 503 21.58 13.54 -6.63
N PHE A 504 20.84 14.56 -6.17
CA PHE A 504 20.92 15.08 -4.80
C PHE A 504 19.55 15.05 -4.13
N ILE A 505 19.49 14.90 -2.80
CA ILE A 505 18.22 14.95 -2.07
C ILE A 505 17.53 16.29 -2.31
N VAL A 506 16.25 16.23 -2.68
CA VAL A 506 15.40 17.41 -2.79
C VAL A 506 14.99 17.84 -1.38
N ARG A 507 15.43 19.03 -0.98
CA ARG A 507 15.11 19.63 0.32
C ARG A 507 13.99 20.65 0.19
N VAL A 508 13.30 20.93 1.29
CA VAL A 508 12.40 22.08 1.39
C VAL A 508 13.22 23.36 1.23
N GLY A 509 12.88 24.17 0.22
CA GLY A 509 13.55 25.45 -0.04
C GLY A 509 13.09 26.56 0.93
N PRO A 510 13.84 27.67 1.05
CA PRO A 510 13.53 28.76 1.98
C PRO A 510 12.23 29.51 1.63
N ASP A 511 11.79 29.46 0.38
CA ASP A 511 10.66 30.26 -0.13
C ASP A 511 9.28 29.58 -0.01
N THR A 512 9.19 28.39 0.59
CA THR A 512 7.93 27.63 0.61
C THR A 512 6.77 28.37 1.28
N ASN A 513 7.06 29.21 2.28
CA ASN A 513 6.04 30.02 2.96
C ASN A 513 5.39 31.10 2.07
N ASN A 514 6.02 31.46 0.95
CA ASN A 514 5.49 32.43 0.00
C ASN A 514 4.74 31.77 -1.16
N LEU A 515 4.63 30.44 -1.16
CA LEU A 515 3.90 29.70 -2.19
C LEU A 515 2.45 29.51 -1.75
N PHE A 516 1.50 29.64 -2.69
CA PHE A 516 0.07 29.40 -2.45
C PHE A 516 -0.26 27.91 -2.35
N VAL A 517 0.53 27.14 -1.58
CA VAL A 517 0.37 25.69 -1.37
C VAL A 517 0.88 25.28 0.00
N LYS A 518 0.27 24.28 0.62
CA LYS A 518 0.74 23.75 1.91
C LYS A 518 1.79 22.66 1.70
N VAL A 519 3.03 22.94 2.10
CA VAL A 519 4.10 21.94 2.10
C VAL A 519 4.01 21.08 3.35
N VAL A 520 4.09 19.76 3.16
CA VAL A 520 3.94 18.75 4.19
C VAL A 520 5.13 17.81 4.12
N GLU A 521 5.89 17.75 5.21
CA GLU A 521 7.06 16.89 5.39
C GLU A 521 6.67 15.60 6.13
N ALA A 522 7.12 14.45 5.62
CA ALA A 522 6.90 13.14 6.24
C ALA A 522 7.98 12.13 5.83
N ASP A 523 8.10 11.04 6.59
CA ASP A 523 8.86 9.87 6.15
C ASP A 523 8.07 9.15 5.06
N LEU A 524 8.53 9.26 3.82
CA LEU A 524 7.83 8.72 2.66
C LEU A 524 8.63 7.65 1.93
N VAL A 525 9.82 7.27 2.43
CA VAL A 525 10.74 6.33 1.76
C VAL A 525 10.66 4.93 2.35
N GLU A 526 11.05 3.96 1.52
CA GLU A 526 11.18 2.55 1.92
C GLU A 526 12.15 2.37 3.11
N ASP A 527 12.04 1.22 3.77
CA ASP A 527 12.94 0.85 4.86
C ASP A 527 14.39 0.72 4.38
N LEU A 528 15.21 1.71 4.74
CA LEU A 528 16.58 1.87 4.29
C LEU A 528 17.55 0.84 4.89
N ASP A 529 17.11 0.09 5.91
CA ASP A 529 17.92 -0.94 6.57
C ASP A 529 17.68 -2.34 6.01
N LYS A 530 16.65 -2.52 5.18
CA LYS A 530 16.37 -3.78 4.48
C LYS A 530 17.06 -3.84 3.13
N ALA A 531 17.22 -5.07 2.62
CA ALA A 531 17.71 -5.29 1.26
C ALA A 531 16.75 -4.64 0.25
N ARG A 532 17.27 -3.72 -0.57
CA ARG A 532 16.47 -2.97 -1.55
C ARG A 532 16.01 -3.87 -2.70
N ILE A 533 14.76 -3.69 -3.12
CA ILE A 533 14.17 -4.43 -4.23
C ILE A 533 14.62 -3.79 -5.55
N LEU A 534 15.39 -4.51 -6.35
CA LEU A 534 15.82 -4.05 -7.67
C LEU A 534 14.62 -3.96 -8.63
N TRP A 535 14.37 -2.78 -9.21
CA TRP A 535 13.37 -2.60 -10.26
C TRP A 535 14.06 -2.57 -11.60
N GLU A 536 13.71 -3.49 -12.50
CA GLU A 536 14.43 -3.65 -13.77
C GLU A 536 15.95 -3.79 -13.57
N LYS A 537 16.35 -4.47 -12.48
CA LYS A 537 17.75 -4.66 -12.06
C LYS A 537 18.46 -3.38 -11.58
N GLN A 538 17.72 -2.28 -11.40
CA GLN A 538 18.26 -1.02 -10.86
C GLN A 538 17.93 -0.87 -9.37
N ASP A 539 18.96 -0.47 -8.64
CA ASP A 539 18.90 -0.20 -7.22
C ASP A 539 18.52 1.27 -7.04
N LEU A 540 17.23 1.53 -6.80
CA LEU A 540 16.65 2.87 -6.78
C LEU A 540 16.05 3.16 -5.41
N LEU A 541 16.34 4.33 -4.85
CA LEU A 541 15.62 4.95 -3.74
C LEU A 541 14.18 5.24 -4.18
N ARG A 542 13.22 4.73 -3.40
CA ARG A 542 11.80 4.83 -3.72
C ARG A 542 10.99 5.34 -2.54
N HIS A 543 9.81 5.84 -2.89
CA HIS A 543 8.77 6.00 -1.91
C HIS A 543 8.28 4.64 -1.42
N ASP A 544 7.93 4.56 -0.15
CA ASP A 544 7.20 3.43 0.41
C ASP A 544 5.70 3.57 0.04
N PRO A 545 5.09 2.55 -0.58
CA PRO A 545 3.69 2.63 -0.99
C PRO A 545 2.73 2.84 0.19
N ASP A 546 2.96 2.17 1.33
CA ASP A 546 2.05 2.21 2.47
C ASP A 546 2.16 3.57 3.21
N LYS A 547 3.38 4.07 3.43
CA LYS A 547 3.59 5.41 4.03
C LYS A 547 3.05 6.53 3.14
N LEU A 548 3.28 6.45 1.83
CA LEU A 548 2.83 7.46 0.88
C LEU A 548 1.30 7.53 0.82
N ALA A 549 0.62 6.38 0.74
CA ALA A 549 -0.83 6.31 0.74
C ALA A 549 -1.43 6.79 2.08
N ASP A 550 -0.84 6.41 3.21
CA ASP A 550 -1.24 6.91 4.53
C ASP A 550 -1.14 8.44 4.62
N ALA A 551 -0.02 9.04 4.18
CA ALA A 551 0.15 10.50 4.17
C ALA A 551 -0.90 11.21 3.28
N ILE A 552 -1.16 10.69 2.07
CA ILE A 552 -2.21 11.19 1.17
C ILE A 552 -3.58 11.15 1.86
N CYS A 553 -3.93 10.01 2.47
CA CYS A 553 -5.22 9.84 3.11
C CYS A 553 -5.36 10.66 4.40
N ARG A 554 -4.27 10.89 5.16
CA ARG A 554 -4.26 11.78 6.33
C ARG A 554 -4.49 13.24 5.96
N ILE A 555 -3.87 13.70 4.87
CA ILE A 555 -4.13 15.04 4.32
C ILE A 555 -5.61 15.21 4.02
N TYR A 556 -6.21 14.25 3.29
CA TYR A 556 -7.62 14.29 2.93
C TYR A 556 -8.55 14.16 4.14
N ALA A 557 -8.18 13.31 5.11
CA ALA A 557 -8.94 13.10 6.33
C ALA A 557 -8.80 14.26 7.34
N HIS A 558 -7.82 15.16 7.15
CA HIS A 558 -7.41 16.17 8.12
C HIS A 558 -6.93 15.58 9.46
N VAL A 559 -6.18 14.50 9.38
CA VAL A 559 -5.54 13.81 10.51
C VAL A 559 -4.06 14.19 10.54
N PRO A 560 -3.43 14.36 11.73
CA PRO A 560 -1.98 14.60 11.82
C PRO A 560 -1.17 13.51 11.11
N LEU A 561 -0.03 13.88 10.53
CA LEU A 561 0.88 12.89 9.95
C LEU A 561 1.40 11.91 10.99
N TYR A 562 1.64 10.68 10.56
CA TYR A 562 2.24 9.67 11.41
C TYR A 562 3.71 9.99 11.69
N SER A 563 4.14 9.79 12.94
CA SER A 563 5.54 9.88 13.33
C SER A 563 5.84 8.88 14.43
N LEU A 564 6.86 8.04 14.21
CA LEU A 564 7.39 7.12 15.22
C LEU A 564 8.02 7.86 16.42
N THR A 565 8.43 9.12 16.23
CA THR A 565 9.21 9.90 17.21
C THR A 565 8.36 10.90 18.00
N ALA A 566 7.04 10.76 18.00
CA ALA A 566 6.09 11.65 18.69
C ALA A 566 6.19 11.65 20.24
N GLU A 567 7.37 11.35 20.81
CA GLU A 567 7.75 11.60 22.19
C GLU A 567 8.22 13.05 22.46
N LYS A 568 8.18 13.94 21.45
CA LYS A 568 8.66 15.33 21.56
C LYS A 568 7.60 16.42 21.35
N VAL A 569 6.32 16.15 21.63
CA VAL A 569 5.35 17.23 21.83
C VAL A 569 5.01 17.28 23.31
N ARG A 570 5.48 18.35 23.96
CA ARG A 570 5.40 18.66 25.39
C ARG A 570 3.97 18.66 25.92
#